data_AF-A0AA36EHW0-F1
#
_entry.id   AF-A0AA36EHW0-F1
#
_cell.length_a   1.000
_cell.length_b   1.000
_cell.length_c   1.000
_cell.angle_alpha   90.00
_cell.angle_beta   90.00
_cell.angle_gamma   90.00
#
_symmetry.space_group_name_H-M   'P 1'
#
loop_
_entity.id
_entity.type
_entity.pdbx_description
1 polymer ?
#
loop_
_entity_poly.entity_id
_entity_poly.type
_entity_poly.pdbx_seq_one_letter_code
_entity_poly.pdbx_strand_id
1 'polypeptide(L)'
;MLLTNINYAMGRIFPVVDRSKYYLICFDLRVPTYFIIYHVTRNGSVEEIYGIKHIHVKKLLGNYLKTENYQKSTAFNKIKAHVMKMTWNVDKEGSDCGVYLLKHMEPYMAENEGPWDCGFTGKKQTDLLSLNNLRIKYMARLMKSEYNKHKSMLDEYEKAYERLDPLQISARMNEVKEIREK
;
A
#
# COMPACT_ATOMS: atom_id res chain seq x y z
N MET A 1 2.81 -2.71 -12.20
CA MET A 1 2.83 -4.12 -11.75
C MET A 1 4.04 -4.77 -12.41
N LEU A 2 5.16 -4.93 -11.70
CA LEU A 2 6.35 -5.57 -12.26
C LEU A 2 6.05 -7.07 -12.38
N LEU A 3 5.85 -7.53 -13.61
CA LEU A 3 5.73 -8.93 -13.96
C LEU A 3 7.13 -9.57 -13.88
N THR A 4 7.60 -9.83 -12.67
CA THR A 4 8.68 -10.79 -12.46
C THR A 4 8.13 -12.20 -12.71
N ASN A 5 8.93 -13.01 -13.42
CA ASN A 5 8.65 -14.42 -13.68
C ASN A 5 8.12 -15.08 -12.41
N ILE A 6 6.90 -15.63 -12.49
CA ILE A 6 6.13 -16.07 -11.33
C ILE A 6 6.81 -17.20 -10.57
N ASN A 7 7.70 -17.95 -11.23
CA ASN A 7 8.46 -19.01 -10.60
C ASN A 7 9.49 -18.51 -9.57
N TYR A 8 9.86 -17.23 -9.63
CA TYR A 8 10.78 -16.60 -8.67
C TYR A 8 10.09 -15.65 -7.68
N ALA A 9 8.79 -15.41 -7.87
CA ALA A 9 8.03 -14.53 -6.97
C ALA A 9 7.63 -15.29 -5.70
N MET A 10 8.12 -14.83 -4.55
CA MET A 10 7.74 -15.42 -3.26
C MET A 10 6.31 -15.03 -2.82
N GLY A 11 5.84 -13.84 -3.22
CA GLY A 11 4.49 -13.39 -2.88
C GLY A 11 3.86 -12.47 -3.93
N ARG A 12 2.55 -12.26 -3.79
CA ARG A 12 1.75 -11.35 -4.62
C ARG A 12 0.89 -10.45 -3.75
N ILE A 13 0.94 -9.14 -3.98
CA ILE A 13 0.19 -8.14 -3.22
C ILE A 13 -0.86 -7.52 -4.13
N PHE A 14 -2.10 -7.45 -3.64
CA PHE A 14 -3.22 -6.78 -4.31
C PHE A 14 -3.74 -5.67 -3.39
N PRO A 15 -3.51 -4.38 -3.73
CA PRO A 15 -4.20 -3.30 -3.05
C PRO A 15 -5.69 -3.33 -3.40
N VAL A 16 -6.54 -3.23 -2.38
CA VAL A 16 -7.99 -3.17 -2.54
C VAL A 16 -8.50 -1.87 -1.95
N VAL A 17 -9.27 -1.15 -2.78
CA VAL A 17 -10.04 0.02 -2.38
C VAL A 17 -11.52 -0.36 -2.44
N ASP A 18 -12.17 -0.39 -1.29
CA ASP A 18 -13.60 -0.71 -1.16
C ASP A 18 -14.30 0.36 -0.34
N ARG A 19 -15.00 1.28 -1.03
CA ARG A 19 -15.55 2.50 -0.43
C ARG A 19 -14.44 3.31 0.26
N SER A 20 -14.46 3.43 1.59
CA SER A 20 -13.43 4.08 2.41
C SER A 20 -12.32 3.14 2.90
N LYS A 21 -12.41 1.84 2.63
CA LYS A 21 -11.45 0.84 3.14
C LYS A 21 -10.30 0.66 2.15
N TYR A 22 -9.08 0.87 2.64
CA TYR A 22 -7.84 0.61 1.92
C TYR A 22 -7.08 -0.48 2.67
N TYR A 23 -6.99 -1.65 2.05
CA TYR A 23 -6.34 -2.82 2.63
C TYR A 23 -5.58 -3.59 1.55
N LEU A 24 -4.76 -4.53 1.98
CA LEU A 24 -4.02 -5.41 1.11
C LEU A 24 -4.54 -6.83 1.21
N ILE A 25 -4.53 -7.53 0.08
CA ILE A 25 -4.58 -8.99 0.03
C ILE A 25 -3.21 -9.45 -0.42
N CYS A 26 -2.49 -10.15 0.45
CA CYS A 26 -1.13 -10.58 0.20
C CYS A 26 -1.04 -12.10 0.22
N PHE A 27 -0.60 -12.70 -0.89
CA PHE A 27 -0.41 -14.14 -1.04
C PHE A 27 1.05 -14.50 -0.82
N ASP A 28 1.30 -15.57 -0.09
CA ASP A 28 2.53 -16.34 -0.21
C ASP A 28 2.32 -17.37 -1.32
N LEU A 29 3.23 -17.44 -2.29
CA LEU A 29 3.16 -18.44 -3.36
C LEU A 29 3.83 -19.75 -2.96
N ARG A 30 4.84 -19.69 -2.08
CA ARG A 30 5.60 -20.85 -1.59
C ARG A 30 4.73 -21.73 -0.70
N VAL A 31 3.94 -21.11 0.16
CA VAL A 31 2.93 -21.76 1.00
C VAL A 31 1.58 -21.25 0.54
N PRO A 32 0.61 -22.11 0.15
CA PRO A 32 -0.68 -21.65 -0.33
C PRO A 32 -1.48 -21.02 0.84
N THR A 33 -1.20 -19.76 1.13
CA THR A 33 -1.84 -18.94 2.16
C THR A 33 -1.95 -17.51 1.68
N TYR A 34 -2.87 -16.75 2.28
CA TYR A 34 -2.96 -15.32 2.03
C TYR A 34 -3.51 -14.56 3.23
N PHE A 35 -3.01 -13.35 3.36
CA PHE A 35 -3.30 -12.43 4.44
C PHE A 35 -4.11 -11.25 3.93
N ILE A 36 -5.06 -10.81 4.73
CA ILE A 36 -5.67 -9.49 4.64
C ILE A 36 -4.94 -8.60 5.63
N ILE A 37 -4.29 -7.54 5.13
CA ILE A 37 -3.60 -6.56 5.95
C ILE A 37 -4.38 -5.26 5.89
N TYR A 38 -4.94 -4.86 7.03
CA TYR A 38 -5.72 -3.64 7.17
C TYR A 38 -5.30 -2.89 8.43
N HIS A 39 -5.07 -1.58 8.31
CA HIS A 39 -4.57 -0.75 9.40
C HIS A 39 -5.63 -0.43 10.46
N VAL A 40 -6.93 -0.61 10.16
CA VAL A 40 -8.02 -0.30 11.09
C VAL A 40 -8.50 -1.56 11.82
N THR A 41 -8.65 -1.48 13.15
CA THR A 41 -9.23 -2.55 13.96
C THR A 41 -10.71 -2.73 13.60
N ARG A 42 -11.12 -3.97 13.31
CA ARG A 42 -12.51 -4.32 13.02
C ARG A 42 -12.91 -5.58 13.78
N ASN A 43 -14.09 -5.53 14.39
CA ASN A 43 -14.71 -6.68 15.03
C ASN A 43 -15.71 -7.32 14.06
N GLY A 44 -15.62 -8.63 13.89
CA GLY A 44 -16.47 -9.40 12.99
C GLY A 44 -15.68 -10.46 12.23
N SER A 45 -16.42 -11.30 11.51
CA SER A 45 -15.88 -12.26 10.55
C SER A 45 -15.26 -11.57 9.33
N VAL A 46 -14.43 -12.31 8.60
CA VAL A 46 -13.84 -11.82 7.34
C VAL A 46 -14.94 -11.44 6.35
N GLU A 47 -16.00 -12.25 6.28
CA GLU A 47 -17.12 -12.07 5.38
C GLU A 47 -17.91 -10.78 5.71
N GLU A 48 -18.14 -10.48 6.98
CA GLU A 48 -18.80 -9.24 7.40
C GLU A 48 -17.96 -8.00 7.09
N ILE A 49 -16.64 -8.07 7.27
CA ILE A 49 -15.76 -6.91 7.14
C ILE A 49 -15.36 -6.65 5.68
N TYR A 50 -14.98 -7.70 4.94
CA TYR A 50 -14.35 -7.62 3.61
C TYR A 50 -15.23 -8.18 2.48
N GLY A 51 -16.35 -8.83 2.82
CA GLY A 51 -17.27 -9.41 1.84
C GLY A 51 -16.60 -10.45 0.94
N ILE A 52 -17.10 -10.60 -0.29
CA ILE A 52 -16.63 -11.65 -1.22
C ILE A 52 -15.37 -11.26 -2.03
N LYS A 53 -14.85 -10.04 -1.88
CA LYS A 53 -13.79 -9.52 -2.78
C LYS A 53 -12.50 -10.32 -2.68
N HIS A 54 -12.11 -10.71 -1.48
CA HIS A 54 -10.93 -11.55 -1.28
C HIS A 54 -11.08 -12.93 -1.94
N ILE A 55 -12.29 -13.48 -1.99
CA ILE A 55 -12.59 -14.72 -2.70
C ILE A 55 -12.39 -14.54 -4.21
N HIS A 56 -12.84 -13.41 -4.77
CA HIS A 56 -12.67 -13.12 -6.19
C HIS A 56 -11.19 -12.96 -6.57
N VAL A 57 -10.41 -12.20 -5.79
CA VAL A 57 -8.97 -12.03 -6.01
C VAL A 57 -8.24 -13.38 -5.92
N LYS A 58 -8.57 -14.20 -4.91
CA LYS A 58 -8.03 -15.56 -4.75
C LYS A 58 -8.31 -16.44 -5.97
N LYS A 59 -9.55 -16.47 -6.46
CA LYS A 59 -9.92 -17.25 -7.66
C LYS A 59 -9.21 -16.75 -8.91
N LEU A 60 -9.13 -15.44 -9.10
CA LEU A 60 -8.42 -14.82 -10.22
C LEU A 60 -6.95 -15.21 -10.22
N LEU A 61 -6.27 -15.09 -9.08
CA LEU A 61 -4.88 -15.51 -8.95
C LEU A 61 -4.72 -17.01 -9.18
N GLY A 62 -5.58 -17.86 -8.60
CA GLY A 62 -5.53 -19.30 -8.79
C GLY A 62 -5.69 -19.72 -10.26
N ASN A 63 -6.62 -19.08 -10.99
CA ASN A 63 -6.81 -19.30 -12.42
C ASN A 63 -5.59 -18.86 -13.24
N TYR A 64 -5.02 -17.69 -12.94
CA TYR A 64 -3.78 -17.23 -13.58
C TYR A 64 -2.60 -18.16 -13.29
N LEU A 65 -2.42 -18.60 -12.04
CA LEU A 65 -1.39 -19.57 -11.70
C LEU A 65 -1.57 -20.90 -12.45
N LYS A 66 -2.81 -21.30 -12.73
CA LYS A 66 -3.10 -22.48 -13.54
C LYS A 66 -2.71 -22.29 -15.01
N THR A 67 -2.97 -21.12 -15.61
CA THR A 67 -2.54 -20.83 -17.00
C THR A 67 -1.02 -20.80 -17.13
N GLU A 68 -0.32 -20.38 -16.06
CA GLU A 68 1.14 -20.39 -15.97
C GLU A 68 1.74 -21.77 -15.59
N ASN A 69 0.92 -22.83 -15.52
CA ASN A 69 1.33 -24.19 -15.10
C ASN A 69 2.02 -24.23 -13.73
N TYR A 70 1.67 -23.32 -12.82
CA TYR A 70 2.23 -23.31 -11.46
C TYR A 70 1.74 -24.54 -10.68
N GLN A 71 2.69 -25.31 -10.15
CA GLN A 71 2.44 -26.61 -9.52
C GLN A 71 1.38 -26.57 -8.40
N LYS A 72 1.32 -25.48 -7.63
CA LYS A 72 0.40 -25.32 -6.49
C LYS A 72 -0.88 -24.53 -6.82
N SER A 73 -1.14 -24.25 -8.10
CA SER A 73 -2.27 -23.41 -8.54
C SER A 73 -3.64 -23.84 -7.99
N THR A 74 -3.90 -25.15 -7.92
CA THR A 74 -5.19 -25.69 -7.42
C THR A 74 -5.35 -25.57 -5.90
N ALA A 75 -4.26 -25.46 -5.14
CA ALA A 75 -4.30 -25.31 -3.69
C ALA A 75 -4.93 -23.97 -3.28
N PHE A 76 -4.68 -22.90 -4.05
CA PHE A 76 -5.23 -21.56 -3.79
C PHE A 76 -6.76 -21.51 -3.82
N ASN A 77 -7.43 -22.45 -4.48
CA ASN A 77 -8.89 -22.50 -4.47
C ASN A 77 -9.45 -22.91 -3.10
N LYS A 78 -8.69 -23.68 -2.31
CA LYS A 78 -9.12 -24.29 -1.05
C LYS A 78 -8.77 -23.49 0.20
N ILE A 79 -7.86 -22.51 0.08
CA ILE A 79 -7.33 -21.77 1.24
C ILE A 79 -8.28 -20.67 1.70
N LYS A 80 -8.28 -20.40 3.00
CA LYS A 80 -9.08 -19.35 3.65
C LYS A 80 -8.25 -18.10 3.88
N ALA A 81 -8.92 -16.96 4.07
CA ALA A 81 -8.25 -15.70 4.39
C ALA A 81 -7.77 -15.71 5.85
N HIS A 82 -6.60 -15.15 6.08
CA HIS A 82 -6.08 -14.88 7.42
C HIS A 82 -6.00 -13.36 7.61
N VAL A 83 -6.50 -12.82 8.72
CA VAL A 83 -6.33 -11.39 9.04
C VAL A 83 -5.00 -11.23 9.76
N MET A 84 -4.12 -10.40 9.22
CA MET A 84 -2.82 -10.15 9.84
C MET A 84 -3.00 -9.46 11.19
N LYS A 85 -2.40 -10.03 12.24
CA LYS A 85 -2.45 -9.45 13.59
C LYS A 85 -1.34 -8.42 13.74
N MET A 86 -1.69 -7.24 14.25
CA MET A 86 -0.79 -6.10 14.38
C MET A 86 -1.02 -5.44 15.74
N THR A 87 0.02 -4.89 16.34
CA THR A 87 -0.04 -4.28 17.68
C THR A 87 -0.40 -2.78 17.64
N TRP A 88 -0.40 -2.21 16.45
CA TRP A 88 -0.46 -0.76 16.20
C TRP A 88 -1.65 -0.34 15.34
N ASN A 89 -2.63 -1.23 15.11
CA ASN A 89 -3.87 -0.87 14.42
C ASN A 89 -4.52 0.39 15.01
N VAL A 90 -5.11 1.21 14.14
CA VAL A 90 -5.87 2.40 14.53
C VAL A 90 -7.35 2.06 14.67
N ASP A 91 -8.06 2.80 15.52
CA ASP A 91 -9.48 2.50 15.80
C ASP A 91 -10.44 3.02 14.72
N LYS A 92 -10.01 4.02 13.95
CA LYS A 92 -10.84 4.68 12.92
C LYS A 92 -10.06 4.89 11.63
N GLU A 93 -10.78 4.80 10.52
CA GLU A 93 -10.28 5.24 9.22
C GLU A 93 -9.98 6.75 9.21
N GLY A 94 -8.97 7.14 8.44
CA GLY A 94 -8.58 8.52 8.26
C GLY A 94 -7.94 8.76 6.89
N SER A 95 -7.48 9.99 6.64
CA SER A 95 -6.88 10.39 5.36
C SER A 95 -5.56 9.66 5.03
N ASP A 96 -4.96 8.97 6.00
CA ASP A 96 -3.67 8.27 5.87
C ASP A 96 -3.76 6.83 5.38
N CYS A 97 -4.95 6.36 5.05
CA CYS A 97 -5.20 4.99 4.61
C CYS A 97 -4.26 4.53 3.47
N GLY A 98 -3.97 5.40 2.50
CA GLY A 98 -3.00 5.13 1.42
C GLY A 98 -1.55 5.05 1.90
N VAL A 99 -1.17 5.86 2.90
CA VAL A 99 0.19 5.84 3.49
C VAL A 99 0.42 4.54 4.23
N TYR A 100 -0.55 4.11 5.05
CA TYR A 100 -0.49 2.81 5.73
C TYR A 100 -0.40 1.66 4.72
N LEU A 101 -1.24 1.68 3.69
CA LEU A 101 -1.24 0.66 2.63
C LEU A 101 0.13 0.55 1.94
N LEU A 102 0.73 1.68 1.54
CA LEU A 102 2.07 1.70 0.95
C LEU A 102 3.15 1.23 1.94
N LYS A 103 3.01 1.58 3.22
CA LYS A 103 3.96 1.16 4.26
C LYS A 103 3.95 -0.34 4.48
N HIS A 104 2.80 -0.99 4.41
CA HIS A 104 2.73 -2.46 4.48
C HIS A 104 3.36 -3.13 3.26
N MET A 105 3.31 -2.51 2.08
CA MET A 105 3.95 -3.05 0.88
C MET A 105 5.47 -3.01 0.94
N GLU A 106 6.08 -2.06 1.69
CA GLU A 106 7.53 -1.89 1.72
C GLU A 106 8.29 -3.13 2.25
N PRO A 107 7.96 -3.69 3.44
CA PRO A 107 8.69 -4.83 3.98
C PRO A 107 8.11 -6.18 3.55
N TYR A 108 6.93 -6.24 2.90
CA TYR A 108 6.25 -7.51 2.70
C TYR A 108 7.02 -8.46 1.78
N MET A 109 7.55 -9.53 2.38
CA MET A 109 8.32 -10.58 1.69
C MET A 109 7.64 -11.96 1.76
N ALA A 110 6.30 -11.99 1.76
CA ALA A 110 5.51 -13.20 1.97
C ALA A 110 5.76 -13.85 3.35
N GLU A 111 5.87 -13.04 4.40
CA GLU A 111 6.16 -13.53 5.75
C GLU A 111 5.01 -14.38 6.32
N ASN A 112 5.37 -15.34 7.18
CA ASN A 112 4.43 -16.21 7.91
C ASN A 112 3.69 -15.43 9.01
N GLU A 113 2.63 -16.04 9.57
CA GLU A 113 1.90 -15.51 10.73
C GLU A 113 2.84 -15.23 11.91
N GLY A 114 2.98 -13.96 12.27
CA GLY A 114 3.81 -13.46 13.37
C GLY A 114 3.44 -12.02 13.71
N PRO A 115 4.04 -11.39 14.74
CA PRO A 115 3.82 -9.98 15.03
C PRO A 115 4.30 -9.15 13.84
N TRP A 116 3.36 -8.70 13.00
CA TRP A 116 3.65 -7.85 11.86
C TRP A 116 4.11 -6.48 12.37
N ASP A 117 5.41 -6.23 12.27
CA ASP A 117 6.02 -4.95 12.57
C ASP A 117 6.60 -4.35 11.30
N CYS A 118 6.02 -3.23 10.87
CA CYS A 118 6.56 -2.42 9.78
C CYS A 118 7.16 -1.10 10.29
N GLY A 119 7.51 -1.02 11.57
CA GLY A 119 8.07 0.17 12.21
C GLY A 119 7.04 1.28 12.46
N PHE A 120 5.79 0.90 12.74
CA PHE A 120 4.71 1.85 13.03
C PHE A 120 4.08 1.55 14.39
N THR A 121 3.80 2.58 15.18
CA THR A 121 3.20 2.37 16.52
C THR A 121 1.75 2.85 16.63
N GLY A 122 1.30 3.68 15.68
CA GLY A 122 -0.11 4.10 15.50
C GLY A 122 -0.73 4.88 16.66
N LYS A 123 0.05 5.24 17.68
CA LYS A 123 -0.40 5.66 19.02
C LYS A 123 0.38 6.85 19.60
N LYS A 124 1.36 7.41 18.89
CA LYS A 124 2.26 8.46 19.41
C LYS A 124 2.29 9.70 18.51
N GLN A 125 2.57 10.88 19.09
CA GLN A 125 2.80 12.12 18.32
C GLN A 125 3.93 11.97 17.28
N THR A 126 4.95 11.16 17.59
CA THR A 126 6.02 10.78 16.65
C THR A 126 5.50 10.07 15.40
N ASP A 127 4.35 9.40 15.49
CA ASP A 127 3.72 8.78 14.33
C ASP A 127 3.17 9.83 13.35
N LEU A 128 2.68 10.99 13.81
CA LEU A 128 2.23 12.07 12.90
C LEU A 128 3.37 12.64 12.06
N LEU A 129 4.53 12.91 12.69
CA LEU A 129 5.74 13.29 11.97
C LEU A 129 6.19 12.18 11.03
N SER A 130 6.11 10.92 11.47
CA SER A 130 6.45 9.77 10.64
C SER A 130 5.50 9.62 9.44
N LEU A 131 4.20 9.83 9.60
CA LEU A 131 3.21 9.84 8.52
C LEU A 131 3.54 10.93 7.49
N ASN A 132 3.85 12.15 7.95
CA ASN A 132 4.24 13.24 7.06
C ASN A 132 5.51 12.91 6.27
N ASN A 133 6.52 12.35 6.93
CA ASN A 133 7.74 11.90 6.27
C ASN A 133 7.47 10.80 5.25
N LEU A 134 6.57 9.86 5.55
CA LEU A 134 6.15 8.81 4.62
C LEU A 134 5.35 9.39 3.43
N ARG A 135 4.45 10.34 3.66
CA ARG A 135 3.72 11.06 2.60
C ARG A 135 4.71 11.71 1.63
N ILE A 136 5.68 12.46 2.15
CA ILE A 136 6.73 13.11 1.35
C ILE A 136 7.54 12.05 0.58
N LYS A 137 8.01 11.00 1.26
CA LYS A 137 8.78 9.91 0.66
C LYS A 137 8.01 9.25 -0.50
N TYR A 138 6.77 8.87 -0.27
CA TYR A 138 5.95 8.19 -1.28
C TYR A 138 5.57 9.10 -2.43
N MET A 139 5.17 10.35 -2.15
CA MET A 139 4.89 11.33 -3.20
C MET A 139 6.13 11.59 -4.06
N ALA A 140 7.30 11.80 -3.46
CA ALA A 140 8.54 11.99 -4.19
C ALA A 140 8.87 10.80 -5.10
N ARG A 141 8.70 9.56 -4.60
CA ARG A 141 8.91 8.35 -5.40
C ARG A 141 7.91 8.20 -6.55
N LEU A 142 6.63 8.54 -6.32
CA LEU A 142 5.60 8.50 -7.36
C LEU A 142 5.84 9.57 -8.43
N MET A 143 6.16 10.79 -8.01
CA MET A 143 6.46 11.91 -8.90
C MET A 143 7.66 11.62 -9.81
N LYS A 144 8.75 11.10 -9.23
CA LYS A 144 10.00 10.79 -9.94
C LYS A 144 10.01 9.45 -10.66
N SER A 145 8.92 8.67 -10.58
CA SER A 145 8.85 7.35 -11.20
C SER A 145 8.85 7.43 -12.73
N GLU A 146 9.61 6.57 -13.41
CA GLU A 146 9.54 6.41 -14.88
C GLU A 146 8.14 6.05 -15.38
N TYR A 147 7.30 5.46 -14.52
CA TYR A 147 5.92 5.09 -14.85
C TYR A 147 4.94 6.27 -14.71
N ASN A 148 5.39 7.42 -14.19
CA ASN A 148 4.55 8.59 -14.08
C ASN A 148 4.42 9.25 -15.46
N LYS A 149 3.21 9.18 -16.04
CA LYS A 149 2.89 9.82 -17.33
C LYS A 149 3.12 11.34 -17.37
N HIS A 150 3.23 11.98 -16.21
CA HIS A 150 3.49 13.41 -16.06
C HIS A 150 4.93 13.73 -15.66
N LYS A 151 5.84 12.75 -15.67
CA LYS A 151 7.22 12.93 -15.23
C LYS A 151 7.92 14.07 -15.98
N SER A 152 7.82 14.14 -17.31
CA SER A 152 8.45 15.20 -18.10
C SER A 152 8.01 16.60 -17.68
N MET A 153 6.72 16.79 -17.45
CA MET A 153 6.16 18.06 -16.95
C MET A 153 6.68 18.39 -15.54
N LEU A 154 6.81 17.39 -14.66
CA LEU A 154 7.40 17.59 -13.33
C LEU A 154 8.89 17.95 -13.40
N ASP A 155 9.64 17.32 -14.30
CA ASP A 155 11.06 17.63 -14.52
C ASP A 155 11.26 19.06 -15.05
N GLU A 156 10.34 19.55 -15.89
CA GLU A 156 10.31 20.95 -16.34
C GLU A 156 10.00 21.91 -15.20
N TYR A 157 9.03 21.57 -14.34
CA TYR A 157 8.74 22.37 -13.15
C TYR A 157 9.90 22.39 -12.15
N GLU A 158 10.61 21.27 -11.96
CA GLU A 158 11.81 21.20 -11.11
C GLU A 158 12.89 22.15 -11.64
N LYS A 159 13.20 22.09 -12.94
CA LYS A 159 14.16 23.01 -13.59
C LYS A 159 13.73 24.47 -13.52
N ALA A 160 12.45 24.75 -13.68
CA ALA A 160 11.92 26.12 -13.56
C ALA A 160 12.04 26.63 -12.11
N TYR A 161 11.78 25.76 -11.13
CA TYR A 161 11.90 26.08 -9.71
C TYR A 161 13.36 26.35 -9.31
N GLU A 162 14.32 25.57 -9.80
CA GLU A 162 15.76 25.76 -9.56
C GLU A 162 16.31 27.09 -10.09
N ARG A 163 15.63 27.72 -11.03
CA ARG A 163 16.00 29.03 -11.60
C ARG A 163 15.43 30.22 -10.81
N LEU A 164 14.55 29.97 -9.84
CA LEU A 164 13.94 31.04 -9.05
C LEU A 164 14.95 31.63 -8.07
N ASP A 165 14.89 32.94 -7.88
CA ASP A 165 15.62 33.61 -6.82
C ASP A 165 14.94 33.41 -5.44
N PRO A 166 15.65 33.67 -4.32
CA PRO A 166 15.09 33.48 -2.99
C PRO A 166 13.81 34.30 -2.69
N LEU A 167 13.64 35.48 -3.30
CA LEU A 167 12.44 36.30 -3.12
C LEU A 167 11.24 35.68 -3.83
N GLN A 168 11.44 35.17 -5.04
CA GLN A 168 10.42 34.44 -5.80
C GLN A 168 9.99 33.15 -5.10
N ILE A 169 10.94 32.41 -4.51
CA ILE A 169 10.65 31.23 -3.70
C ILE A 169 9.80 31.62 -2.48
N SER A 170 10.19 32.69 -1.77
CA SER A 170 9.46 33.19 -0.59
C SER A 170 8.02 33.60 -0.94
N ALA A 171 7.83 34.33 -2.04
CA ALA A 171 6.51 34.73 -2.52
C ALA A 171 5.59 33.53 -2.78
N ARG A 172 6.09 32.53 -3.53
CA ARG A 172 5.33 31.29 -3.78
C ARG A 172 4.99 30.50 -2.51
N MET A 173 5.93 30.43 -1.56
CA MET A 173 5.69 29.74 -0.29
C MET A 173 4.60 30.43 0.54
N ASN A 174 4.50 31.76 0.47
CA ASN A 174 3.43 32.51 1.14
C ASN A 174 2.08 32.30 0.46
N GLU A 175 2.01 32.33 -0.87
CA GLU A 175 0.78 32.00 -1.61
C GLU A 175 0.26 30.60 -1.24
N VAL A 176 1.15 29.60 -1.15
CA VAL A 176 0.78 28.23 -0.74
C VAL A 176 0.25 28.19 0.70
N LYS A 177 0.79 29.00 1.62
CA LYS A 177 0.27 29.09 2.99
C LYS A 177 -1.14 29.69 3.01
N GLU A 178 -1.36 30.78 2.30
CA GLU A 178 -2.68 31.44 2.21
C GLU A 178 -3.75 30.51 1.63
N ILE A 179 -3.39 29.67 0.67
CA ILE A 179 -4.32 28.65 0.11
C ILE A 179 -4.65 27.56 1.15
N ARG A 180 -3.71 27.20 2.03
CA ARG A 180 -3.93 26.16 3.06
C ARG A 180 -4.76 26.66 4.24
N GLU A 181 -4.80 27.97 4.45
CA GLU A 181 -5.53 28.63 5.54
C GLU A 181 -6.96 29.05 5.14
N LYS A 182 -7.32 28.92 3.86
CA LYS A 182 -8.69 29.05 3.33
C LYS A 182 -9.42 27.70 3.34
#